data_AF-A0A0N5CJ43-F1
#
_entry.id   AF-A0A0N5CJ43-F1
#
_cell.length_a   1.000
_cell.length_b   1.000
_cell.length_c   1.000
_cell.angle_alpha   90.00
_cell.angle_beta   90.00
_cell.angle_gamma   90.00
#
_symmetry.space_group_name_H-M   'P 1'
#
loop_
_entity.id
_entity.type
_entity.pdbx_description
1 polymer ?
#
loop_
_entity_poly.entity_id
_entity_poly.type
_entity_poly.pdbx_seq_one_letter_code
_entity_poly.pdbx_strand_id
1 'polypeptide(L)'
;LQIFVRTSGLKSHSLDSDDYNISNDHDDTDNEDLFASAQISFLKNNLVPVTIFDGYNDLISIVWNADGQLLPLFDINLISRQYYGYVPLISGLSITIDIMGTISVATMGSAKVSFWNKDAKLEVDTNLSTKLEGSISLSSDNNLLRKATATHSATGTVSVRFDTDFLTVPHIFCYILSQSSFFTRYL
;
A
#
# COMPACT_ATOMS: atom_id res chain seq x y z
N LEU A 1 0.76 4.05 -8.14
CA LEU A 1 0.66 2.98 -7.14
C LEU A 1 -0.57 2.17 -7.51
N GLN A 2 -0.44 0.86 -7.68
CA GLN A 2 -1.56 -0.05 -7.90
C GLN A 2 -1.48 -1.15 -6.86
N ILE A 3 -2.61 -1.52 -6.27
CA ILE A 3 -2.70 -2.61 -5.30
C ILE A 3 -3.57 -3.69 -5.96
N PHE A 4 -3.02 -4.88 -6.10
CA PHE A 4 -3.68 -6.05 -6.62
C PHE A 4 -3.96 -6.99 -5.46
N VAL A 5 -5.21 -7.44 -5.33
CA VAL A 5 -5.58 -8.48 -4.37
C VAL A 5 -6.10 -9.66 -5.17
N ARG A 6 -5.46 -10.81 -5.02
CA ARG A 6 -5.87 -12.07 -5.61
C ARG A 6 -6.46 -12.93 -4.51
N THR A 7 -7.63 -13.50 -4.77
CA THR A 7 -8.30 -14.44 -3.87
C THR A 7 -8.76 -15.64 -4.68
N SER A 8 -8.70 -16.84 -4.10
CA SER A 8 -9.14 -18.11 -4.70
C SER A 8 -9.85 -18.96 -3.64
N GLY A 9 -10.80 -19.82 -4.04
CA GLY A 9 -11.47 -20.74 -3.09
C GLY A 9 -12.48 -20.12 -2.11
N LEU A 10 -12.82 -18.82 -2.18
CA LEU A 10 -13.82 -18.23 -1.25
C LEU A 10 -15.27 -18.62 -1.57
N LYS A 11 -15.57 -19.01 -2.81
CA LYS A 11 -16.95 -19.32 -3.24
C LYS A 11 -17.46 -20.62 -2.65
N SER A 12 -16.63 -21.65 -2.54
CA SER A 12 -16.99 -22.97 -1.98
C SER A 12 -17.36 -22.92 -0.49
N HIS A 13 -16.97 -21.84 0.21
CA HIS A 13 -17.20 -21.66 1.64
C HIS A 13 -18.17 -20.51 1.97
N SER A 14 -18.72 -19.84 0.95
CA SER A 14 -19.84 -18.92 1.13
C SER A 14 -21.12 -19.74 1.32
N LEU A 15 -21.95 -19.38 2.30
CA LEU A 15 -23.23 -20.05 2.59
C LEU A 15 -24.32 -19.84 1.51
N ASP A 16 -23.96 -19.24 0.37
CA ASP A 16 -24.85 -19.01 -0.76
C ASP A 16 -24.91 -20.28 -1.62
N SER A 17 -25.84 -21.15 -1.25
CA SER A 17 -26.12 -22.41 -1.94
C SER A 17 -27.25 -22.19 -2.93
N ASP A 18 -26.96 -21.54 -4.06
CA ASP A 18 -27.88 -21.48 -5.20
C ASP A 18 -27.10 -21.45 -6.52
N ASP A 19 -26.80 -22.63 -7.07
CA ASP A 19 -27.00 -22.89 -8.50
C ASP A 19 -27.15 -24.41 -8.74
N TYR A 20 -28.40 -24.85 -8.88
CA TYR A 20 -28.75 -26.21 -9.32
C TYR A 20 -28.75 -26.21 -10.85
N ASN A 21 -27.72 -26.77 -11.48
CA ASN A 21 -27.87 -27.39 -12.79
C ASN A 21 -26.91 -28.58 -12.93
N ILE A 22 -27.51 -29.76 -12.94
CA ILE A 22 -26.86 -31.04 -13.22
C ILE A 22 -26.65 -31.12 -14.73
N SER A 23 -25.40 -31.02 -15.15
CA SER A 23 -24.91 -31.63 -16.39
C SER A 23 -23.54 -32.21 -16.11
N ASN A 24 -23.46 -33.53 -16.20
CA ASN A 24 -22.26 -34.34 -16.04
C ASN A 24 -21.13 -33.83 -16.94
N ASP A 25 -20.13 -33.22 -16.33
CA ASP A 25 -18.75 -33.28 -16.82
C ASP A 25 -17.86 -33.46 -15.59
N HIS A 26 -16.99 -34.47 -15.60
CA HIS A 26 -15.98 -34.66 -14.58
C HIS A 26 -14.92 -33.57 -14.78
N ASP A 27 -15.00 -32.49 -14.01
CA ASP A 27 -13.87 -31.59 -13.84
C ASP A 27 -13.54 -31.50 -12.35
N ASP A 28 -12.26 -31.63 -12.04
CA ASP A 28 -11.67 -31.76 -10.71
C ASP A 28 -11.88 -30.47 -9.87
N THR A 29 -13.10 -30.21 -9.39
CA THR A 29 -13.39 -29.11 -8.45
C THR A 29 -13.42 -29.57 -6.99
N ASP A 30 -12.55 -30.51 -6.62
CA ASP A 30 -12.34 -30.88 -5.23
C ASP A 30 -11.11 -30.13 -4.70
N ASN A 31 -11.39 -29.11 -3.88
CA ASN A 31 -10.45 -28.27 -3.12
C ASN A 31 -9.61 -27.29 -3.96
N GLU A 32 -10.21 -26.19 -4.42
CA GLU A 32 -9.41 -24.96 -4.57
C GLU A 32 -8.87 -24.58 -3.19
N ASP A 33 -7.56 -24.66 -3.01
CA ASP A 33 -6.90 -24.22 -1.78
C ASP A 33 -7.25 -22.75 -1.51
N LEU A 34 -7.87 -22.51 -0.35
CA LEU A 34 -8.33 -21.20 0.08
C LEU A 34 -7.11 -20.28 0.25
N PHE A 35 -6.92 -19.34 -0.68
CA PHE A 35 -5.69 -18.56 -0.72
C PHE A 35 -5.98 -17.09 -1.06
N ALA A 36 -5.30 -16.17 -0.36
CA ALA A 36 -5.29 -14.76 -0.74
C ALA A 36 -3.88 -14.15 -0.68
N SER A 37 -3.56 -13.37 -1.69
CA SER A 37 -2.34 -12.58 -1.74
C SER A 37 -2.60 -11.15 -2.19
N ALA A 38 -1.82 -10.22 -1.65
CA ALA A 38 -1.79 -8.83 -2.05
C ALA A 38 -0.45 -8.51 -2.71
N GLN A 39 -0.47 -7.81 -3.83
CA GLN A 39 0.71 -7.33 -4.52
C GLN A 39 0.61 -5.84 -4.77
N ILE A 40 1.70 -5.12 -4.52
CA ILE A 40 1.78 -3.69 -4.78
C ILE A 40 2.66 -3.46 -6.00
N SER A 41 2.21 -2.61 -6.91
CA SER A 41 2.98 -2.14 -8.06
C SER A 41 3.26 -0.64 -7.93
N PHE A 42 4.53 -0.27 -8.07
CA PHE A 42 5.01 1.10 -7.97
C PHE A 42 5.94 1.41 -9.15
N LEU A 43 5.67 2.52 -9.86
CA LEU A 43 6.45 2.93 -11.05
C LEU A 43 6.64 1.82 -12.11
N LYS A 44 5.61 0.99 -12.34
CA LYS A 44 5.62 -0.20 -13.22
C LYS A 44 6.50 -1.37 -12.73
N ASN A 45 7.04 -1.30 -11.52
CA ASN A 45 7.70 -2.42 -10.86
C ASN A 45 6.74 -3.08 -9.89
N ASN A 46 6.60 -4.40 -9.99
CA ASN A 46 5.79 -5.19 -9.07
C ASN A 46 6.65 -5.61 -7.88
N LEU A 47 6.22 -5.27 -6.67
CA LEU A 47 6.84 -5.73 -5.44
C LEU A 47 6.50 -7.20 -5.18
N VAL A 48 7.25 -7.83 -4.27
CA VAL A 48 6.99 -9.21 -3.84
C VAL A 48 5.57 -9.28 -3.27
N PRO A 49 4.73 -10.21 -3.76
CA PRO A 49 3.39 -10.39 -3.21
C PRO A 49 3.48 -10.88 -1.76
N VAL A 50 2.59 -10.37 -0.93
CA VAL A 50 2.42 -10.77 0.47
C VAL A 50 1.21 -11.67 0.56
N THR A 51 1.39 -12.87 1.12
CA THR A 51 0.29 -13.79 1.42
C THR A 51 -0.48 -13.24 2.62
N ILE A 52 -1.80 -13.08 2.47
CA ILE A 52 -2.69 -12.65 3.55
C ILE A 52 -3.06 -13.88 4.38
N PHE A 53 -3.55 -14.93 3.72
CA PHE A 53 -3.84 -16.22 4.33
C PHE A 53 -3.57 -17.35 3.35
N ASP A 54 -3.23 -18.51 3.91
CA ASP A 54 -3.06 -19.77 3.20
C ASP A 54 -3.83 -20.86 3.96
N GLY A 55 -4.96 -21.29 3.41
CA GLY A 55 -5.88 -22.24 4.01
C GLY A 55 -6.90 -21.64 4.98
N TYR A 56 -7.86 -22.49 5.37
CA TYR A 56 -9.02 -22.13 6.19
C TYR A 56 -8.67 -21.69 7.62
N ASN A 57 -7.68 -22.33 8.23
CA ASN A 57 -7.27 -22.02 9.60
C ASN A 57 -6.72 -20.59 9.72
N ASP A 58 -5.90 -20.18 8.75
CA ASP A 58 -5.33 -18.83 8.71
C ASP A 58 -6.41 -17.78 8.44
N LEU A 59 -7.34 -18.05 7.50
CA LEU A 59 -8.48 -17.16 7.27
C LEU A 59 -9.27 -16.94 8.56
N ILE A 60 -9.69 -18.03 9.20
CA ILE A 60 -10.51 -17.98 10.41
C ILE A 60 -9.76 -17.28 11.53
N SER A 61 -8.45 -17.53 11.69
CA SER A 61 -7.60 -16.81 12.63
C SER A 61 -7.65 -15.30 12.38
N ILE A 62 -7.49 -14.84 11.13
CA ILE A 62 -7.55 -13.41 10.79
C ILE A 62 -8.93 -12.82 11.10
N VAL A 63 -10.00 -13.55 10.77
CA VAL A 63 -11.38 -13.09 11.03
C VAL A 63 -11.67 -13.00 12.53
N TRP A 64 -11.18 -13.94 13.35
CA TRP A 64 -11.32 -13.87 14.81
C TRP A 64 -10.48 -12.76 15.44
N ASN A 65 -9.32 -12.45 14.85
CA ASN A 65 -8.45 -11.36 15.28
C ASN A 65 -8.88 -9.99 14.71
N ALA A 66 -9.95 -9.93 13.90
CA ALA A 66 -10.50 -8.69 13.35
C ALA A 66 -11.33 -7.95 14.40
N ASP A 67 -10.65 -7.34 15.37
CA ASP A 67 -11.24 -6.60 16.50
C ASP A 67 -11.53 -5.11 16.20
N GLY A 68 -11.15 -4.65 15.01
CA GLY A 68 -11.25 -3.25 14.58
C GLY A 68 -10.05 -2.39 15.00
N GLN A 69 -8.98 -2.97 15.52
CA GLN A 69 -7.74 -2.23 15.79
C GLN A 69 -7.02 -1.85 14.49
N LEU A 70 -6.52 -0.61 14.45
CA LEU A 70 -5.63 -0.15 13.38
C LEU A 70 -4.25 -0.80 13.53
N LEU A 71 -3.87 -1.60 12.53
CA LEU A 71 -2.60 -2.31 12.43
C LEU A 71 -1.80 -1.82 11.22
N PRO A 72 -0.46 -1.67 11.31
CA PRO A 72 0.36 -1.36 10.16
C PRO A 72 0.37 -2.55 9.19
N LEU A 73 -0.06 -2.34 7.94
CA LEU A 73 -0.07 -3.37 6.89
C LEU A 73 1.26 -3.41 6.14
N PHE A 74 1.75 -2.25 5.70
CA PHE A 74 3.02 -2.14 5.00
C PHE A 74 3.63 -0.74 5.15
N ASP A 75 4.96 -0.68 5.18
CA ASP A 75 5.76 0.55 5.16
C ASP A 75 6.87 0.39 4.12
N ILE A 76 6.87 1.28 3.13
CA ILE A 76 7.77 1.23 1.98
C ILE A 76 8.43 2.59 1.82
N ASN A 77 9.76 2.61 1.85
CA ASN A 77 10.57 3.80 1.65
C ASN A 77 11.48 3.60 0.43
N LEU A 78 11.34 4.48 -0.56
CA LEU A 78 11.99 4.34 -1.86
C LEU A 78 12.68 5.65 -2.25
N ILE A 79 13.91 5.55 -2.73
CA ILE A 79 14.58 6.66 -3.40
C ILE A 79 14.07 6.67 -4.85
N SER A 80 13.27 7.67 -5.18
CA SER A 80 12.66 7.83 -6.51
C SER A 80 13.68 8.31 -7.55
N ARG A 81 14.57 9.22 -7.17
CA ARG A 81 15.61 9.76 -8.05
C ARG A 81 16.79 10.24 -7.23
N GLN A 82 17.99 9.95 -7.68
CA GLN A 82 19.21 10.54 -7.16
C GLN A 82 20.04 11.06 -8.34
N TYR A 83 20.52 12.30 -8.23
CA TYR A 83 21.43 12.91 -9.18
C TYR A 83 22.63 13.43 -8.42
N TYR A 84 23.81 12.96 -8.79
CA TYR A 84 25.08 13.41 -8.26
C TYR A 84 25.94 13.91 -9.42
N GLY A 85 26.33 15.17 -9.36
CA GLY A 85 27.15 15.83 -10.38
C GLY A 85 28.37 16.47 -9.75
N TYR A 86 29.55 16.17 -10.29
CA TYR A 86 30.80 16.80 -9.91
C TYR A 86 31.36 17.58 -11.10
N VAL A 87 31.56 18.88 -10.93
CA VAL A 87 32.05 19.77 -11.99
C VAL A 87 33.25 20.55 -11.48
N PRO A 88 34.46 20.29 -12.01
CA PRO A 88 35.62 21.14 -11.74
C PRO A 88 35.50 22.45 -12.53
N LEU A 89 35.84 23.56 -11.89
CA LEU A 89 35.83 24.89 -12.48
C LEU A 89 37.23 25.30 -12.89
N ILE A 90 37.32 26.15 -13.90
CA ILE A 90 38.60 26.71 -14.40
C ILE A 90 39.34 27.48 -13.30
N SER A 91 38.62 27.97 -12.27
CA SER A 91 39.21 28.64 -11.11
C SER A 91 39.94 27.71 -10.13
N GLY A 92 39.98 26.40 -10.36
CA GLY A 92 40.52 25.41 -9.42
C GLY A 92 39.54 25.02 -8.30
N LEU A 93 38.33 25.58 -8.31
CA LEU A 93 37.24 25.17 -7.43
C LEU A 93 36.50 23.97 -8.02
N SER A 94 35.76 23.25 -7.18
CA SER A 94 34.89 22.16 -7.59
C SER A 94 33.48 22.41 -7.07
N ILE A 95 32.49 22.23 -7.93
CA ILE A 95 31.08 22.24 -7.56
C ILE A 95 30.60 20.80 -7.49
N THR A 96 29.93 20.46 -6.40
CA THR A 96 29.18 19.21 -6.27
C THR A 96 27.70 19.55 -6.16
N ILE A 97 26.89 18.87 -6.96
CA ILE A 97 25.43 18.97 -6.98
C ILE A 97 24.89 17.62 -6.57
N ASP A 98 24.10 17.57 -5.50
CA ASP A 98 23.45 16.37 -5.01
C ASP A 98 21.96 16.63 -4.89
N ILE A 99 21.13 15.89 -5.64
CA ILE A 99 19.68 15.99 -5.60
C ILE A 99 19.12 14.60 -5.33
N MET A 100 18.39 14.44 -4.24
CA MET A 100 17.79 13.18 -3.81
C MET A 100 16.28 13.36 -3.59
N GLY A 101 15.49 12.58 -4.33
CA GLY A 101 14.05 12.48 -4.19
C GLY A 101 13.67 11.16 -3.52
N THR A 102 12.97 11.23 -2.39
CA THR A 102 12.49 10.08 -1.61
C THR A 102 10.97 10.07 -1.57
N ILE A 103 10.39 8.88 -1.64
CA ILE A 103 8.96 8.62 -1.50
C ILE A 103 8.78 7.58 -0.40
N SER A 104 7.83 7.80 0.47
CA SER A 104 7.49 6.93 1.58
C SER A 104 5.99 6.68 1.57
N VAL A 105 5.60 5.41 1.69
CA VAL A 105 4.22 4.95 1.70
C VAL A 105 4.04 4.06 2.91
N ALA A 106 3.21 4.50 3.86
CA ALA A 106 2.85 3.72 5.03
C ALA A 106 1.34 3.50 5.02
N THR A 107 0.90 2.24 5.11
CA THR A 107 -0.51 1.89 5.12
C THR A 107 -0.87 1.18 6.42
N MET A 108 -1.96 1.62 7.00
CA MET A 108 -2.60 1.05 8.18
C MET A 108 -3.95 0.49 7.78
N GLY A 109 -4.36 -0.58 8.43
CA GLY A 109 -5.62 -1.26 8.17
C GLY A 109 -6.31 -1.63 9.46
N SER A 110 -7.62 -1.52 9.49
CA SER A 110 -8.49 -2.03 10.55
C SER A 110 -9.59 -2.84 9.90
N ALA A 111 -9.80 -4.05 10.40
CA ALA A 111 -10.88 -4.91 9.98
C ALA A 111 -11.72 -5.30 11.20
N LYS A 112 -13.03 -5.26 11.06
CA LYS A 112 -13.98 -5.70 12.07
C LYS A 112 -15.06 -6.53 11.41
N VAL A 113 -15.26 -7.75 11.92
CA VAL A 113 -16.31 -8.65 11.45
C VAL A 113 -17.22 -9.00 12.62
N SER A 114 -18.53 -8.89 12.42
CA SER A 114 -19.53 -9.21 13.43
C SER A 114 -20.52 -10.23 12.88
N PHE A 115 -20.38 -11.49 13.30
CA PHE A 115 -21.31 -12.55 12.87
C PHE A 115 -22.72 -12.39 13.43
N TRP A 116 -22.86 -11.77 14.61
CA TRP A 116 -24.15 -11.55 15.24
C TRP A 116 -24.98 -10.49 14.53
N ASN A 117 -24.34 -9.37 14.18
CA ASN A 117 -24.98 -8.27 13.47
C ASN A 117 -24.87 -8.41 11.94
N LYS A 118 -24.15 -9.44 11.46
CA LYS A 118 -23.93 -9.75 10.04
C LYS A 118 -23.36 -8.57 9.25
N ASP A 119 -22.47 -7.81 9.87
CA ASP A 119 -21.75 -6.70 9.23
C ASP A 119 -20.24 -6.94 9.23
N ALA A 120 -19.57 -6.40 8.21
CA ALA A 120 -18.12 -6.27 8.19
C ALA A 120 -17.70 -4.86 7.79
N LYS A 121 -16.69 -4.35 8.48
CA LYS A 121 -16.12 -3.03 8.27
C LYS A 121 -14.62 -3.16 8.08
N LEU A 122 -14.12 -2.52 7.03
CA LEU A 122 -12.71 -2.47 6.71
C LEU A 122 -12.33 -1.00 6.47
N GLU A 123 -11.30 -0.53 7.15
CA GLU A 123 -10.75 0.81 7.01
C GLU A 123 -9.27 0.68 6.68
N VAL A 124 -8.83 1.37 5.62
CA VAL A 124 -7.45 1.34 5.14
C VAL A 124 -6.97 2.76 4.97
N ASP A 125 -6.01 3.17 5.80
CA ASP A 125 -5.39 4.48 5.77
C ASP A 125 -4.01 4.40 5.15
N THR A 126 -3.82 5.03 4.00
CA THR A 126 -2.53 5.13 3.32
C THR A 126 -1.98 6.55 3.47
N ASN A 127 -0.86 6.67 4.18
CA ASN A 127 -0.05 7.87 4.26
C ASN A 127 1.02 7.85 3.17
N LEU A 128 1.01 8.87 2.32
CA LEU A 128 2.00 9.10 1.27
C LEU A 128 2.80 10.34 1.61
N SER A 129 4.12 10.21 1.72
CA SER A 129 5.02 11.35 1.88
C SER A 129 6.12 11.33 0.84
N THR A 130 6.53 12.51 0.41
CA THR A 130 7.57 12.72 -0.58
C THR A 130 8.49 13.81 -0.10
N LYS A 131 9.79 13.66 -0.35
CA LYS A 131 10.82 14.62 0.00
C LYS A 131 11.77 14.77 -1.19
N LEU A 132 12.06 15.99 -1.59
CA LEU A 132 13.09 16.36 -2.55
C LEU A 132 14.12 17.21 -1.81
N GLU A 133 15.31 16.67 -1.67
CA GLU A 133 16.46 17.34 -1.06
C GLU A 133 17.46 17.68 -2.16
N GLY A 134 17.90 18.94 -2.20
CA GLY A 134 18.94 19.41 -3.11
C GLY A 134 20.04 20.08 -2.32
N SER A 135 21.30 19.77 -2.63
CA SER A 135 22.45 20.44 -2.06
C SER A 135 23.47 20.79 -3.14
N ILE A 136 24.03 21.99 -3.03
CA ILE A 136 25.10 22.47 -3.89
C ILE A 136 26.25 22.86 -2.98
N SER A 137 27.39 22.20 -3.13
CA SER A 137 28.61 22.49 -2.40
C SER A 137 29.70 23.01 -3.33
N LEU A 138 30.42 24.01 -2.84
CA LEU A 138 31.62 24.56 -3.46
C LEU A 138 32.81 24.14 -2.60
N SER A 139 33.79 23.47 -3.22
CA SER A 139 34.98 22.95 -2.53
C SER A 139 36.26 23.34 -3.27
N SER A 140 37.35 23.57 -2.52
CA SER A 140 38.70 23.81 -3.04
C SER A 140 39.65 22.78 -2.43
N ASP A 141 40.35 21.98 -3.23
CA ASP A 141 41.28 20.94 -2.74
C ASP A 141 40.71 20.13 -1.55
N ASN A 142 39.50 19.58 -1.75
CA ASN A 142 38.71 18.85 -0.75
C ASN A 142 38.22 19.62 0.48
N ASN A 143 38.51 20.92 0.62
CA ASN A 143 37.93 21.76 1.65
C ASN A 143 36.60 22.36 1.20
N LEU A 144 35.53 22.07 1.95
CA LEU A 144 34.20 22.63 1.73
C LEU A 144 34.21 24.14 2.07
N LEU A 145 34.02 24.99 1.06
CA LEU A 145 33.95 26.44 1.26
C LEU A 145 32.52 26.89 1.58
N ARG A 146 31.55 26.38 0.82
CA ARG A 146 30.15 26.76 0.98
C ARG A 146 29.24 25.61 0.61
N LYS A 147 28.10 25.51 1.31
CA LYS A 147 27.02 24.57 0.98
C LYS A 147 25.70 25.33 1.04
N ALA A 148 24.88 25.19 0.00
CA ALA A 148 23.49 25.60 -0.02
C ALA A 148 22.62 24.34 -0.06
N THR A 149 21.59 24.29 0.76
CA THR A 149 20.62 23.18 0.79
C THR A 149 19.22 23.72 0.59
N ALA A 150 18.40 23.00 -0.17
CA ALA A 150 16.99 23.26 -0.36
C ALA A 150 16.24 21.95 -0.13
N THR A 151 15.14 21.99 0.62
CA THR A 151 14.30 20.82 0.88
C THR A 151 12.85 21.15 0.57
N HIS A 152 12.22 20.31 -0.22
CA HIS A 152 10.78 20.33 -0.46
C HIS A 152 10.19 19.02 0.03
N SER A 153 9.11 19.07 0.79
CA SER A 153 8.36 17.87 1.16
C SER A 153 6.88 18.07 0.93
N ALA A 154 6.20 16.99 0.57
CA ALA A 154 4.75 16.95 0.43
C ALA A 154 4.21 15.67 1.06
N THR A 155 3.21 15.81 1.91
CA THR A 155 2.54 14.71 2.61
C THR A 155 1.05 14.74 2.31
N GLY A 156 0.45 13.57 2.08
CA GLY A 156 -0.99 13.40 1.91
C GLY A 156 -1.45 12.06 2.47
N THR A 157 -2.71 11.99 2.87
CA THR A 157 -3.33 10.77 3.40
C THR A 157 -4.56 10.44 2.59
N VAL A 158 -4.72 9.16 2.26
CA VAL A 158 -5.89 8.62 1.57
C VAL A 158 -6.46 7.52 2.44
N SER A 159 -7.73 7.65 2.80
CA SER A 159 -8.46 6.70 3.62
C SER A 159 -9.54 6.03 2.77
N VAL A 160 -9.58 4.71 2.79
CA VAL A 160 -10.60 3.90 2.13
C VAL A 160 -11.39 3.15 3.17
N ARG A 161 -12.70 3.32 3.18
CA ARG A 161 -13.61 2.63 4.09
C ARG A 161 -14.56 1.76 3.30
N PHE A 162 -14.64 0.48 3.65
CA PHE A 162 -15.60 -0.49 3.15
C PHE A 162 -16.52 -0.91 4.28
N ASP A 163 -17.82 -0.84 4.04
CA ASP A 163 -18.86 -1.29 4.96
C ASP A 163 -19.78 -2.22 4.18
N THR A 164 -20.05 -3.40 4.74
CA THR A 164 -20.88 -4.42 4.11
C THR A 164 -21.84 -5.02 5.12
N ASP A 165 -23.10 -5.12 4.70
CA ASP A 165 -24.18 -5.72 5.48
C ASP A 165 -24.71 -6.95 4.75
N PHE A 166 -24.58 -8.10 5.41
CA PHE A 166 -24.99 -9.41 4.92
C PHE A 166 -26.33 -9.88 5.51
N LEU A 167 -27.08 -9.01 6.20
CA LEU A 167 -28.36 -9.35 6.83
C LEU A 167 -29.47 -9.63 5.82
N THR A 168 -29.45 -8.95 4.66
CA THR A 168 -30.46 -9.07 3.60
C THR A 168 -29.83 -9.43 2.26
N VAL A 169 -30.60 -10.11 1.42
CA VAL A 169 -30.25 -10.39 0.01
C VAL A 169 -31.13 -9.49 -0.87
N PRO A 170 -30.57 -8.65 -1.75
CA PRO A 170 -29.14 -8.51 -2.09
C PRO A 170 -28.31 -7.81 -1.00
N HIS A 171 -27.05 -8.23 -0.85
CA HIS A 171 -26.12 -7.65 0.11
C HIS A 171 -25.80 -6.19 -0.21
N ILE A 172 -25.68 -5.35 0.82
CA ILE A 172 -25.41 -3.92 0.67
C ILE A 172 -23.91 -3.69 0.83
N PHE A 173 -23.27 -3.13 -0.19
CA PHE A 173 -21.85 -2.77 -0.19
C PHE A 173 -21.69 -1.26 -0.31
N CYS A 174 -20.99 -0.65 0.66
CA CYS A 174 -20.64 0.77 0.65
C CYS A 174 -19.12 0.90 0.66
N TYR A 175 -18.58 1.70 -0.26
CA TYR A 175 -17.18 2.09 -0.26
C TYR A 175 -17.06 3.61 -0.29
N ILE A 176 -16.17 4.15 0.53
CA ILE A 176 -15.92 5.59 0.63
C ILE A 176 -14.43 5.82 0.46
N LEU A 177 -14.09 6.65 -0.52
CA LEU A 177 -12.74 7.17 -0.70
C LEU A 177 -12.69 8.58 -0.11
N SER A 178 -11.88 8.76 0.92
CA SER A 178 -11.60 10.06 1.52
C SER A 178 -10.14 10.41 1.27
N GLN A 179 -9.88 11.65 0.86
CA GLN A 179 -8.52 12.16 0.70
C GLN A 179 -8.36 13.41 1.57
N SER A 180 -7.28 13.47 2.34
CA SER A 180 -6.93 14.67 3.10
C SER A 180 -6.25 15.71 2.20
N SER A 181 -6.22 16.96 2.65
CA SER A 181 -5.47 18.01 1.98
C SER A 181 -3.98 17.71 2.00
N PHE A 182 -3.30 17.85 0.85
CA PHE A 182 -1.86 17.70 0.77
C PHE A 182 -1.16 18.87 1.49
N PHE A 183 -0.24 18.57 2.39
CA PHE A 183 0.58 19.57 3.09
C PHE A 183 1.96 19.64 2.47
N THR A 184 2.33 20.81 1.95
CA THR A 184 3.65 21.05 1.37
C THR A 184 4.50 21.91 2.31
N ARG A 185 5.75 21.51 2.54
CA ARG A 185 6.75 22.31 3.26
C ARG A 185 7.96 22.54 2.36
N TYR A 186 8.52 23.74 2.41
CA TYR A 186 9.77 24.08 1.74
C TYR A 186 10.70 24.80 2.72
N LEU A 187 12.00 24.50 2.65
CA LEU A 187 13.07 25.09 3.44
C LEU A 187 14.28 25.39 2.55
#